data_AF-A0AA43UL41-F1
#
_entry.id   AF-A0AA43UL41-F1
#
_cell.length_a   1.000
_cell.length_b   1.000
_cell.length_c   1.000
_cell.angle_alpha   90.00
_cell.angle_beta   90.00
_cell.angle_gamma   90.00
#
_symmetry.space_group_name_H-M   'P 1'
#
loop_
_entity.id
_entity.type
_entity.pdbx_description
1 polymer ?
#
loop_
_entity_poly.entity_id
_entity_poly.type
_entity_poly.pdbx_seq_one_letter_code
_entity_poly.pdbx_strand_id
1 'polypeptide(L)'
;MFRILGQDALYVEIAQVFKKRMMELAGDDGAEKEFRDLLEGSETSYIMNGTTEEHTFFIHVPKELTPEQIQTMADASLAILKRTVEETPCIEVNEVRQKYQVVITNWEEPEIIGLRKTPGMSSEAVFKPIIQALDEPGRANSSFQDRYF
;
A
#
# COMPACT_ATOMS: atom_id res chain seq x y z
N MET A 1 15.17 7.75 17.87
CA MET A 1 14.47 8.85 17.18
C MET A 1 14.06 8.35 15.80
N PHE A 2 12.87 8.73 15.31
CA PHE A 2 12.42 8.34 13.97
C PHE A 2 13.00 9.30 12.95
N ARG A 3 13.48 8.75 11.83
CA ARG A 3 13.83 9.49 10.62
C ARG A 3 12.98 8.97 9.47
N ILE A 4 12.30 9.88 8.79
CA ILE A 4 11.41 9.58 7.67
C ILE A 4 12.01 10.26 6.44
N LEU A 5 12.46 9.47 5.47
CA LEU A 5 13.13 9.96 4.26
C LEU A 5 14.22 11.00 4.59
N GLY A 6 15.02 10.71 5.62
CA GLY A 6 16.18 11.48 6.07
C GLY A 6 15.86 12.65 7.01
N GLN A 7 14.59 12.92 7.31
CA GLN A 7 14.18 13.99 8.21
C GLN A 7 13.73 13.44 9.57
N ASP A 8 14.21 14.02 10.66
CA ASP A 8 13.77 13.67 12.00
C ASP A 8 12.27 13.96 12.17
N ALA A 9 11.57 13.03 12.83
CA ALA A 9 10.13 13.12 13.07
C ALA A 9 9.78 12.66 14.49
N LEU A 10 8.86 13.38 15.14
CA LEU A 10 8.13 12.85 16.29
C LEU A 10 7.08 11.85 15.83
N TYR A 11 6.68 10.91 16.70
CA TYR A 11 5.70 9.88 16.35
C TYR A 11 4.39 10.47 15.77
N VAL A 12 3.91 11.57 16.35
CA VAL A 12 2.68 12.27 15.92
C VAL A 12 2.84 13.02 14.59
N GLU A 13 4.07 13.19 14.10
CA GLU A 13 4.39 13.95 12.89
C GLU A 13 4.81 13.04 11.73
N ILE A 14 5.01 11.74 11.96
CA ILE A 14 5.54 10.79 10.96
C ILE A 14 4.79 10.88 9.63
N ALA A 15 3.45 10.90 9.66
CA ALA A 15 2.64 11.00 8.44
C ALA A 15 2.83 12.33 7.70
N GLN A 16 2.92 13.45 8.45
CA GLN A 16 3.10 14.78 7.88
C GLN A 16 4.51 14.94 7.28
N VAL A 17 5.53 14.44 7.97
CA VAL A 17 6.91 14.44 7.48
C VAL A 17 7.02 13.57 6.24
N PHE A 18 6.42 12.37 6.23
CA PHE A 18 6.36 11.52 5.04
C PHE A 18 5.73 12.24 3.84
N LYS A 19 4.53 12.80 4.02
CA LYS A 19 3.83 13.54 2.96
C LYS A 19 4.69 14.68 2.41
N LYS A 20 5.25 15.50 3.31
CA LYS A 20 6.13 16.62 2.94
C LYS A 20 7.34 16.14 2.14
N ARG A 21 8.05 15.12 2.62
CA ARG A 21 9.24 14.59 1.95
C ARG A 21 8.92 13.98 0.59
N MET A 22 7.82 13.24 0.46
CA MET A 22 7.37 12.71 -0.83
C MET A 22 7.08 13.82 -1.85
N MET A 23 6.47 14.94 -1.43
CA MET A 23 6.22 16.09 -2.31
C MET A 23 7.52 16.80 -2.72
N GLU A 24 8.47 16.95 -1.80
CA GLU A 24 9.79 17.56 -2.07
C GLU A 24 10.65 16.71 -3.01
N LEU A 25 10.53 15.39 -2.92
CA LEU A 25 11.29 14.45 -3.74
C LEU A 25 10.67 14.25 -5.12
N ALA A 26 9.38 14.52 -5.30
CA ALA A 26 8.71 14.47 -6.59
C ALA A 26 9.28 15.55 -7.54
N GLY A 27 9.44 15.21 -8.82
CA GLY A 27 9.81 16.11 -9.90
C GLY A 27 8.70 17.09 -10.30
N ASP A 28 9.06 18.09 -11.09
CA ASP A 28 8.17 19.19 -11.49
C ASP A 28 7.41 18.95 -12.81
N ASP A 29 7.55 17.75 -13.40
CA ASP A 29 6.98 17.41 -14.70
C ASP A 29 6.23 16.06 -14.72
N GLY A 30 5.36 15.92 -15.72
CA GLY A 30 4.63 14.68 -16.03
C GLY A 30 3.86 14.09 -14.84
N ALA A 31 4.04 12.77 -14.66
CA ALA A 31 3.36 11.99 -13.63
C ALA A 31 3.74 12.38 -12.19
N GLU A 32 4.95 12.92 -11.97
CA GLU A 32 5.39 13.32 -10.63
C GLU A 32 4.80 14.66 -10.20
N LYS A 33 4.58 15.56 -11.16
CA LYS A 33 3.79 16.77 -10.92
C LYS A 33 2.34 16.44 -10.56
N GLU A 34 1.70 15.57 -11.36
CA GLU A 34 0.33 15.12 -11.08
C GLU A 34 0.24 14.43 -9.71
N PHE A 35 1.20 13.57 -9.37
CA PHE A 35 1.30 12.98 -8.05
C PHE A 35 1.35 14.03 -6.93
N ARG A 36 2.12 15.10 -7.08
CA ARG A 36 2.23 16.16 -6.07
C ARG A 36 0.89 16.85 -5.85
N ASP A 37 0.21 17.21 -6.93
CA ASP A 37 -1.10 17.87 -6.89
C ASP A 37 -2.15 16.95 -6.21
N LEU A 38 -2.15 15.66 -6.54
CA LEU A 38 -3.06 14.68 -5.94
C LEU A 38 -2.73 14.39 -4.46
N LEU A 39 -1.45 14.28 -4.11
CA LEU A 39 -1.01 14.05 -2.74
C LEU A 39 -1.33 15.25 -1.85
N GLU A 40 -1.23 16.48 -2.36
CA GLU A 40 -1.58 17.69 -1.62
C GLU A 40 -3.04 17.65 -1.14
N GLY A 41 -3.96 17.27 -2.02
CA GLY A 41 -5.40 17.10 -1.72
C GLY A 41 -5.75 15.84 -0.91
N SER A 42 -4.80 14.93 -0.68
CA SER A 42 -5.03 13.66 0.02
C SER A 42 -4.65 13.76 1.50
N GLU A 43 -5.37 13.03 2.36
CA GLU A 43 -4.99 12.87 3.76
C GLU A 43 -3.94 11.76 3.89
N THR A 44 -2.92 11.96 4.72
CA THR A 44 -1.90 10.94 4.97
C THR A 44 -1.91 10.56 6.44
N SER A 45 -2.04 9.28 6.74
CA SER A 45 -2.00 8.72 8.08
C SER A 45 -0.90 7.67 8.20
N TYR A 46 -0.50 7.39 9.45
CA TYR A 46 0.58 6.46 9.75
C TYR A 46 0.15 5.51 10.88
N ILE A 47 0.38 4.22 10.69
CA ILE A 47 0.11 3.17 11.66
C ILE A 47 1.34 2.27 11.79
N MET A 48 1.72 1.95 13.02
CA MET A 48 2.72 0.93 13.33
C MET A 48 2.02 -0.31 13.86
N ASN A 49 2.23 -1.46 13.22
CA ASN A 49 1.77 -2.72 13.77
C ASN A 49 2.74 -3.17 14.88
N GLY A 50 2.29 -3.14 16.13
CA GLY A 50 3.14 -3.51 17.29
C GLY A 50 3.54 -4.98 17.34
N THR A 51 2.90 -5.86 16.57
CA THR A 51 3.21 -7.31 16.53
C THR A 51 4.20 -7.64 15.42
N THR A 52 4.03 -7.06 14.23
CA THR A 52 4.89 -7.34 13.07
C THR A 52 6.00 -6.32 12.88
N GLU A 53 5.97 -5.23 13.66
CA GLU A 53 6.84 -4.05 13.51
C GLU A 53 6.75 -3.43 12.10
N GLU A 54 5.63 -3.66 11.40
CA GLU A 54 5.42 -3.12 10.07
C GLU A 54 4.85 -1.70 10.13
N HIS A 55 5.49 -0.80 9.39
CA HIS A 55 5.12 0.60 9.31
C HIS A 55 4.23 0.82 8.07
N THR A 56 3.03 1.34 8.27
CA THR A 56 2.08 1.56 7.17
C THR A 56 1.76 3.03 7.04
N PHE A 57 2.00 3.58 5.85
CA PHE A 57 1.50 4.89 5.46
C PHE A 57 0.23 4.70 4.64
N PHE A 58 -0.86 5.34 5.05
CA PHE A 58 -2.06 5.39 4.23
C PHE A 58 -2.18 6.76 3.59
N ILE A 59 -2.39 6.78 2.28
CA ILE A 59 -2.75 7.97 1.51
C ILE A 59 -4.23 7.82 1.18
N HIS A 60 -5.06 8.58 1.90
CA HIS A 60 -6.49 8.65 1.72
C HIS A 60 -6.82 9.66 0.62
N VAL A 61 -7.19 9.11 -0.54
CA VAL A 61 -7.52 9.92 -1.70
C VAL A 61 -9.01 10.25 -1.75
N PRO A 62 -9.39 11.43 -2.28
CA PRO A 62 -10.79 11.77 -2.52
C PRO A 62 -11.50 10.74 -3.42
N LYS A 63 -12.82 10.59 -3.25
CA LYS A 63 -13.63 9.59 -3.98
C LYS A 63 -13.74 9.89 -5.47
N GLU A 64 -13.51 11.14 -5.84
CA GLU A 64 -13.64 11.65 -7.18
C GLU A 64 -12.44 11.30 -8.07
N LEU A 65 -11.35 10.78 -7.49
CA LEU A 65 -10.17 10.35 -8.25
C LEU A 65 -10.49 9.09 -9.05
N THR A 66 -10.06 9.07 -10.31
CA THR A 66 -10.24 7.89 -11.16
C THR A 66 -9.21 6.81 -10.82
N PRO A 67 -9.49 5.54 -11.17
CA PRO A 67 -8.52 4.45 -11.01
C PRO A 67 -7.17 4.73 -11.69
N GLU A 68 -7.18 5.40 -12.84
CA GLU A 68 -5.97 5.79 -13.56
C GLU A 68 -5.13 6.80 -12.77
N GLN A 69 -5.77 7.78 -12.13
CA GLN A 69 -5.07 8.74 -11.27
C GLN A 69 -4.48 8.08 -10.03
N ILE A 70 -5.21 7.15 -9.42
CA ILE A 70 -4.72 6.35 -8.29
C ILE A 70 -3.52 5.51 -8.71
N GLN A 71 -3.58 4.89 -9.89
CA GLN A 71 -2.47 4.13 -10.46
C GLN A 71 -1.26 5.03 -10.73
N THR A 72 -1.45 6.22 -11.31
CA THR A 72 -0.40 7.22 -11.49
C THR A 72 0.26 7.60 -10.15
N MET A 73 -0.54 7.80 -9.09
CA MET A 73 0.00 8.07 -7.76
C MET A 73 0.83 6.90 -7.22
N ALA A 74 0.39 5.66 -7.43
CA ALA A 74 1.09 4.47 -6.99
C ALA A 74 2.43 4.32 -7.73
N ASP A 75 2.43 4.49 -9.05
CA ASP A 75 3.62 4.37 -9.89
C ASP A 75 4.64 5.47 -9.57
N ALA A 76 4.17 6.72 -9.42
CA ALA A 76 5.01 7.84 -9.01
C ALA A 76 5.59 7.63 -7.60
N SER A 77 4.77 7.21 -6.62
CA SER A 77 5.23 6.90 -5.26
C SER A 77 6.32 5.83 -5.28
N LEU A 78 6.11 4.77 -6.05
CA LEU A 78 7.07 3.68 -6.18
C LEU A 78 8.37 4.15 -6.85
N ALA A 79 8.28 4.98 -7.89
CA ALA A 79 9.44 5.54 -8.58
C ALA A 79 10.26 6.45 -7.66
N ILE A 80 9.61 7.36 -6.93
CA ILE A 80 10.22 8.25 -5.93
C ILE A 80 10.92 7.44 -4.84
N LEU A 81 10.23 6.45 -4.29
CA LEU A 81 10.80 5.63 -3.23
C LEU A 81 11.96 4.79 -3.74
N LYS A 82 11.85 4.11 -4.89
CA LYS A 82 12.94 3.29 -5.45
C LYS A 82 14.24 4.08 -5.63
N ARG A 83 14.16 5.31 -6.16
CA ARG A 83 15.37 6.14 -6.35
C ARG A 83 15.94 6.70 -5.04
N THR A 84 15.12 6.83 -4.00
CA THR A 84 15.52 7.51 -2.75
C THR A 84 15.97 6.52 -1.69
N VAL A 85 15.32 5.36 -1.57
CA VAL A 85 15.47 4.44 -0.42
C VAL A 85 16.77 3.66 -0.38
N GLU A 86 17.57 3.70 -1.45
CA GLU A 86 18.93 3.16 -1.47
C GLU A 86 19.89 4.08 -0.70
N GLU A 87 19.76 5.40 -0.85
CA GLU A 87 20.59 6.39 -0.16
C GLU A 87 20.00 6.80 1.19
N THR A 88 18.68 6.95 1.25
CA THR A 88 17.96 7.47 2.41
C THR A 88 16.76 6.57 2.73
N PRO A 89 16.84 5.71 3.77
CA PRO A 89 15.73 4.82 4.12
C PRO A 89 14.41 5.58 4.29
N CYS A 90 13.32 4.97 3.82
CA CYS A 90 11.98 5.52 4.00
C CYS A 90 11.66 5.74 5.49
N ILE A 91 12.00 4.74 6.31
CA ILE A 91 11.92 4.81 7.76
C ILE A 91 13.20 4.25 8.36
N GLU A 92 13.78 5.02 9.26
CA GLU A 92 14.91 4.62 10.08
C GLU A 92 14.60 4.94 11.54
N VAL A 93 14.87 3.97 12.42
CA VAL A 93 14.73 4.12 13.87
C VAL A 93 16.05 3.75 14.49
N ASN A 94 16.69 4.71 15.17
CA ASN A 94 18.00 4.52 15.79
C ASN A 94 19.03 3.90 14.82
N GLU A 95 19.13 4.45 13.60
CA GLU A 95 20.07 4.01 12.56
C GLU A 95 19.77 2.62 11.98
N VAL A 96 18.62 2.03 12.31
CA VAL A 96 18.15 0.76 11.76
C VAL A 96 17.01 1.00 10.79
N ARG A 97 17.20 0.57 9.54
CA ARG A 97 16.16 0.59 8.50
C ARG A 97 14.98 -0.29 8.90
N GLN A 98 13.77 0.26 8.79
CA GLN A 98 12.53 -0.44 9.11
C GLN A 98 11.81 -0.94 7.84
N LYS A 99 10.96 -1.95 8.01
CA LYS A 99 10.02 -2.41 6.97
C LYS A 99 8.84 -1.46 6.91
N TYR A 100 8.38 -1.18 5.70
CA TYR A 100 7.25 -0.29 5.49
C TYR A 100 6.41 -0.70 4.30
N GLN A 101 5.17 -0.22 4.28
CA GLN A 101 4.27 -0.27 3.13
C GLN A 101 3.54 1.06 2.98
N VAL A 102 3.19 1.40 1.74
CA VAL A 102 2.39 2.58 1.40
C VAL A 102 1.11 2.07 0.75
N VAL A 103 -0.03 2.46 1.32
CA VAL A 103 -1.36 2.04 0.87
C VAL A 103 -2.09 3.28 0.38
N ILE A 104 -2.45 3.29 -0.90
CA ILE A 104 -3.27 4.35 -1.49
C ILE A 104 -4.71 3.83 -1.55
N THR A 105 -5.64 4.55 -0.92
CA THR A 105 -7.02 4.09 -0.77
C THR A 105 -7.98 5.26 -0.65
N ASN A 106 -9.21 5.09 -1.14
CA ASN A 106 -10.36 5.97 -0.89
C ASN A 106 -11.33 5.38 0.16
N TRP A 107 -10.93 4.32 0.88
CA TRP A 107 -11.71 3.50 1.83
C TRP A 107 -12.93 2.78 1.26
N GLU A 108 -13.49 3.27 0.17
CA GLU A 108 -14.41 2.53 -0.68
C GLU A 108 -13.57 1.60 -1.54
N GLU A 109 -13.67 0.28 -1.36
CA GLU A 109 -12.95 -0.69 -2.22
C GLU A 109 -12.99 -0.20 -3.67
N PRO A 110 -11.83 0.11 -4.27
CA PRO A 110 -11.86 0.50 -5.65
C PRO A 110 -12.32 -0.74 -6.41
N GLU A 111 -13.34 -0.58 -7.25
CA GLU A 111 -13.80 -1.61 -8.18
C GLU A 111 -12.74 -1.93 -9.25
N ILE A 112 -11.47 -2.14 -8.85
CA ILE A 112 -10.36 -2.52 -9.71
C ILE A 112 -10.62 -3.94 -10.27
N ILE A 113 -11.39 -4.76 -9.54
CA ILE A 113 -11.94 -6.04 -10.00
C ILE A 113 -13.35 -5.87 -10.62
N GLY A 114 -13.73 -4.65 -11.01
CA GLY A 114 -15.10 -4.32 -11.41
C GLY A 114 -15.27 -3.57 -12.72
N LEU A 115 -14.18 -3.13 -13.38
CA LEU A 115 -14.25 -2.58 -14.75
C LEU A 115 -14.80 -3.58 -15.79
N ARG A 116 -14.94 -4.86 -15.41
CA ARG A 116 -15.72 -5.88 -16.14
C ARG A 116 -16.58 -6.72 -15.20
N LYS A 117 -17.47 -6.12 -14.39
CA LYS A 117 -18.54 -6.89 -13.76
C LYS A 117 -19.47 -7.45 -14.85
N THR A 118 -19.28 -8.70 -15.24
CA THR A 118 -20.38 -9.51 -15.75
C THR A 118 -21.44 -9.54 -14.64
N PRO A 119 -22.71 -9.19 -14.91
CA PRO A 119 -23.74 -9.17 -13.88
C PRO A 119 -23.80 -10.53 -13.16
N GLY A 120 -23.52 -10.55 -11.85
CA GLY A 120 -23.60 -11.75 -11.00
C GLY A 120 -22.31 -12.27 -10.35
N MET A 121 -21.15 -11.63 -10.52
CA MET A 121 -19.91 -11.98 -9.78
C MET A 121 -19.49 -10.87 -8.81
N SER A 122 -19.84 -11.03 -7.53
CA SER A 122 -19.20 -10.31 -6.42
C SER A 122 -17.84 -10.94 -6.10
N SER A 123 -17.02 -10.27 -5.29
CA SER A 123 -15.73 -10.78 -4.77
C SER A 123 -15.87 -12.18 -4.14
N GLU A 124 -17.04 -12.50 -3.57
CA GLU A 124 -17.37 -13.82 -3.03
C GLU A 124 -17.40 -14.93 -4.09
N ALA A 125 -17.68 -14.62 -5.35
CA ALA A 125 -17.72 -15.60 -6.44
C ALA A 125 -16.32 -16.17 -6.77
N VAL A 126 -15.26 -15.39 -6.56
CA VAL A 126 -13.86 -15.80 -6.79
C VAL A 126 -13.40 -16.77 -5.71
N PHE A 127 -13.86 -16.59 -4.46
CA PHE A 127 -13.53 -17.47 -3.33
C PHE A 127 -14.47 -18.66 -3.19
N LYS A 128 -15.60 -18.66 -3.92
CA LYS A 128 -16.61 -19.72 -3.90
C LYS A 128 -16.04 -21.13 -4.13
N PRO A 129 -15.10 -21.38 -5.05
CA PRO A 129 -14.51 -22.71 -5.23
C PRO A 129 -13.69 -23.18 -4.02
N ILE A 130 -13.03 -22.25 -3.32
CA ILE A 130 -12.23 -22.55 -2.12
C ILE A 130 -13.17 -22.86 -0.95
N ILE A 131 -14.22 -22.05 -0.79
CA ILE A 131 -15.22 -22.23 0.27
C ILE A 131 -16.03 -23.52 0.04
N GLN A 132 -16.43 -23.80 -1.21
CA GLN A 132 -17.12 -25.06 -1.57
C GLN A 132 -16.23 -26.27 -1.34
N ALA A 133 -14.93 -26.22 -1.65
CA ALA A 133 -14.00 -27.32 -1.38
C ALA A 133 -13.79 -27.58 0.14
N LEU A 134 -14.02 -26.58 1.00
CA LEU A 134 -13.95 -26.70 2.45
C LEU A 134 -15.25 -27.21 3.08
N ASP A 135 -16.40 -26.92 2.46
CA ASP A 135 -17.74 -27.33 2.91
C ASP A 135 -18.20 -28.68 2.33
N GLU A 136 -17.57 -29.16 1.27
CA GLU A 136 -17.84 -30.50 0.73
C GLU A 136 -17.25 -31.58 1.65
N PRO A 137 -17.99 -32.67 1.96
CA PRO A 137 -17.45 -33.78 2.74
C PRO A 137 -16.34 -34.48 1.94
N GLY A 138 -15.10 -34.09 2.21
CA GLY A 138 -13.93 -34.55 1.47
C GLY A 138 -13.71 -36.05 1.59
N ARG A 139 -13.43 -36.72 0.46
CA ARG A 139 -12.71 -38.00 0.49
C ARG A 139 -11.29 -37.71 0.98
N ALA A 140 -10.85 -38.47 1.98
CA ALA A 140 -9.49 -38.37 2.52
C ALA A 140 -8.44 -38.38 1.40
N ASN A 141 -7.56 -37.38 1.37
CA ASN A 141 -6.42 -37.32 0.46
C ASN A 141 -5.44 -38.45 0.81
N SER A 142 -5.41 -39.51 0.01
CA SER A 142 -4.45 -40.63 0.14
C SER A 142 -3.01 -40.25 -0.24
N SER A 143 -2.77 -39.03 -0.71
CA SER A 143 -1.47 -38.54 -1.17
C SER A 143 -0.63 -37.83 -0.08
N PHE A 144 -1.13 -37.72 1.15
CA PHE A 144 -0.40 -37.05 2.25
C PHE A 144 0.49 -37.99 3.08
N GLN A 145 0.86 -39.17 2.56
CA GLN A 145 1.65 -40.15 3.31
C GLN A 145 3.14 -40.22 2.98
N ASP A 146 3.69 -39.51 1.97
CA ASP A 146 5.00 -39.91 1.47
C ASP A 146 6.03 -38.82 1.16
N ARG A 147 6.03 -37.69 1.88
CA ARG A 147 7.17 -36.74 1.82
C ARG A 147 7.50 -36.10 3.17
N TYR A 148 7.94 -36.93 4.11
CA TYR A 148 8.96 -36.56 5.09
C TYR A 148 10.16 -37.49 4.94
N PHE A 149 11.15 -37.06 4.15
CA PHE A 149 12.58 -37.37 4.30
C PHE A 149 13.38 -36.20 3.72
#